data_AF-A0A2E4C4G2-F1
#
_entry.id   AF-A0A2E4C4G2-F1
#
_cell.length_a   1.000
_cell.length_b   1.000
_cell.length_c   1.000
_cell.angle_alpha   90.00
_cell.angle_beta   90.00
_cell.angle_gamma   90.00
#
_symmetry.space_group_name_H-M   'P 1'
#
loop_
_entity.id
_entity.type
_entity.pdbx_description
1 polymer ?
#
loop_
_entity_poly.entity_id
_entity_poly.type
_entity_poly.pdbx_seq_one_letter_code
_entity_poly.pdbx_strand_id
1 'polypeptide(L)'
;MTSSDWLDIRGWSESIIGWSMDTTHDLLPNSLQNDFAQMQPALESFFLATVMCTVVFAIMMLTLMVVPYIERKFIGRLMDRIGATTSLRSLWIGEGSATAGDWWNKLPMGMGTPIGFVNAKLNQSFGNEHPHETISRVNNRGYHGIWFLLPGFFQALADFLKFATKEHIVPKKADKLVFEIAPVIIIATTIMVYAFIPFGPHIWAANPDLSLIFMMAIFGVAPLGVFFAGWSSNNKYTLIGGMRSAAQLTAYEIPLLITVLSIAVISGSFNILEIVDFQIETSNTWNIFILPLGAVLFLVTMIAEVERIPFDMPEAEAELVEGWWTEYGGIRWGLMFATEMMRAYAACILFAMFFLGGWEFPFEDFLSSLPFLGGIFEVIFTIIPGLVWVLLKAWLLFAFFVWIRASLHRIRTDQILEFGWLYLLPLSLVNLVIATFLRLEVWTDSGWPIWAAPVLTITALFFFVIYAIDEDEEALSQSRRPYSTQTLSKAYPGTQKETKRKFKKEKFQGKIGGELIEKSRI
;
A
#
# COMPACT_ATOMS: atom_id res chain seq x y z
N MET A 1 -26.99 -0.48 14.74
CA MET A 1 -26.79 -1.81 14.09
C MET A 1 -25.35 -2.31 14.23
N THR A 2 -24.45 -1.54 14.85
CA THR A 2 -23.14 -1.99 15.36
C THR A 2 -23.22 -3.01 16.50
N SER A 3 -24.36 -3.11 17.18
CA SER A 3 -24.63 -4.01 18.30
C SER A 3 -24.93 -5.47 17.91
N SER A 4 -24.94 -5.82 16.62
CA SER A 4 -25.24 -7.18 16.13
C SER A 4 -23.99 -8.00 15.80
N ASP A 5 -22.79 -7.41 15.88
CA ASP A 5 -21.57 -8.18 15.66
C ASP A 5 -21.31 -9.08 16.87
N TRP A 6 -21.26 -10.39 16.65
CA TRP A 6 -21.07 -11.36 17.72
C TRP A 6 -19.62 -11.37 18.25
N LEU A 7 -18.68 -10.76 17.52
CA LEU A 7 -17.25 -10.73 17.84
C LEU A 7 -16.89 -9.54 18.75
N ASP A 8 -17.34 -9.56 20.00
CA ASP A 8 -17.06 -8.54 21.02
C ASP A 8 -15.80 -8.87 21.85
N ILE A 9 -14.63 -8.81 21.22
CA ILE A 9 -13.35 -9.13 21.87
C ILE A 9 -13.09 -8.21 23.07
N ARG A 10 -13.45 -6.93 22.95
CA ARG A 10 -13.25 -5.96 24.02
C ARG A 10 -14.14 -6.26 25.22
N GLY A 11 -15.44 -6.48 25.02
CA GLY A 11 -16.36 -6.80 26.11
C GLY A 11 -15.98 -8.09 26.83
N TRP A 12 -15.52 -9.12 26.09
CA TRP A 12 -14.98 -10.34 26.70
C TRP A 12 -13.71 -10.06 27.51
N SER A 13 -12.81 -9.22 27.01
CA SER A 13 -11.59 -8.84 27.73
C SER A 13 -11.90 -8.05 28.99
N GLU A 14 -12.82 -7.07 28.92
CA GLU A 14 -13.30 -6.30 30.07
C GLU A 14 -13.92 -7.21 31.14
N SER A 15 -14.78 -8.16 30.74
CA SER A 15 -15.41 -9.11 31.65
C SER A 15 -14.40 -10.03 32.34
N ILE A 16 -13.43 -10.57 31.61
CA ILE A 16 -12.40 -11.46 32.16
C ILE A 16 -11.47 -10.71 33.12
N ILE A 17 -11.06 -9.49 32.74
CA ILE A 17 -10.18 -8.65 33.57
C ILE A 17 -10.91 -8.24 34.84
N GLY A 18 -12.16 -7.75 34.73
CA GLY A 18 -12.99 -7.39 35.88
C GLY A 18 -13.18 -8.58 36.84
N TRP A 19 -13.55 -9.75 36.32
CA TRP A 19 -13.66 -10.97 37.13
C TRP A 19 -12.35 -11.33 37.85
N SER A 20 -11.21 -11.21 37.16
CA SER A 20 -9.89 -11.49 37.75
C SER A 20 -9.53 -10.48 38.85
N MET A 21 -9.87 -9.21 38.68
CA MET A 21 -9.58 -8.15 39.66
C MET A 21 -10.48 -8.27 40.89
N ASP A 22 -11.77 -8.53 40.69
CA ASP A 22 -12.73 -8.78 41.78
C ASP A 22 -12.32 -10.02 42.60
N THR A 23 -11.93 -11.11 41.92
CA THR A 23 -11.43 -12.31 42.60
C THR A 23 -10.15 -12.01 43.39
N THR A 24 -9.28 -11.14 42.87
CA THR A 24 -8.04 -10.74 43.58
C THR A 24 -8.35 -9.87 44.79
N HIS A 25 -9.30 -8.94 44.66
CA HIS A 25 -9.80 -8.12 45.77
C HIS A 25 -10.36 -9.00 46.91
N ASP A 26 -11.17 -9.99 46.58
CA ASP A 26 -11.81 -10.87 47.57
C ASP A 26 -10.83 -11.82 48.28
N LEU A 27 -9.71 -12.16 47.64
CA LEU A 27 -8.65 -12.98 48.22
C LEU A 27 -7.66 -12.19 49.08
N LEU A 28 -7.64 -10.86 49.00
CA LEU A 28 -6.71 -10.02 49.76
C LEU A 28 -7.13 -9.91 51.24
N PRO A 29 -6.17 -9.81 52.18
CA PRO A 29 -6.48 -9.51 53.57
C PRO A 29 -7.22 -8.17 53.71
N ASN A 30 -8.16 -8.07 54.65
CA ASN A 30 -9.00 -6.88 54.89
C ASN A 30 -8.21 -5.55 55.04
N SER A 31 -6.94 -5.60 55.46
CA SER A 31 -6.09 -4.41 55.58
C SER A 31 -5.65 -3.83 54.22
N LEU A 32 -5.62 -4.63 53.16
CA LEU A 32 -5.15 -4.24 51.82
C LEU A 32 -6.27 -4.09 50.80
N GLN A 33 -7.49 -4.56 51.10
CA GLN A 33 -8.64 -4.47 50.20
C GLN A 33 -8.97 -3.03 49.81
N ASN A 34 -9.00 -2.11 50.78
CA ASN A 34 -9.31 -0.70 50.51
C ASN A 34 -8.25 -0.01 49.65
N ASP A 35 -6.98 -0.36 49.82
CA ASP A 35 -5.88 0.21 49.02
C ASP A 35 -5.91 -0.36 47.59
N PHE A 36 -6.21 -1.64 47.44
CA PHE A 36 -6.35 -2.29 46.13
C PHE A 36 -7.57 -1.77 45.36
N ALA A 37 -8.72 -1.58 46.02
CA ALA A 37 -9.93 -1.04 45.40
C ALA A 37 -9.72 0.36 44.81
N GLN A 38 -8.84 1.18 45.41
CA GLN A 38 -8.47 2.48 44.85
C GLN A 38 -7.62 2.37 43.57
N MET A 39 -6.80 1.33 43.46
CA MET A 39 -5.94 1.10 42.29
C MET A 39 -6.63 0.30 41.18
N GLN A 40 -7.66 -0.49 41.53
CA GLN A 40 -8.34 -1.43 40.64
C GLN A 40 -8.77 -0.81 39.29
N PRO A 41 -9.44 0.36 39.21
CA PRO A 41 -9.85 0.92 37.92
C PRO A 41 -8.67 1.30 37.00
N ALA A 42 -7.59 1.82 37.58
CA ALA A 42 -6.38 2.16 36.83
C ALA A 42 -5.66 0.90 36.33
N LEU A 43 -5.68 -0.16 37.14
CA LEU A 43 -5.09 -1.44 36.79
C LEU A 43 -5.90 -2.17 35.70
N GLU A 44 -7.23 -2.17 35.81
CA GLU A 44 -8.14 -2.71 34.79
C GLU A 44 -7.95 -2.04 33.44
N SER A 45 -7.94 -0.71 33.41
CA SER A 45 -7.71 0.06 32.17
C SER A 45 -6.33 -0.20 31.57
N PHE A 46 -5.28 -0.31 32.38
CA PHE A 46 -3.94 -0.66 31.92
C PHE A 46 -3.87 -2.07 31.31
N PHE A 47 -4.45 -3.07 31.98
CA PHE A 47 -4.47 -4.44 31.45
C PHE A 47 -5.32 -4.54 30.20
N LEU A 48 -6.48 -3.89 30.16
CA LEU A 48 -7.34 -3.85 28.99
C LEU A 48 -6.61 -3.24 27.80
N ALA A 49 -5.98 -2.07 27.99
CA ALA A 49 -5.21 -1.42 26.93
C ALA A 49 -4.07 -2.32 26.43
N THR A 50 -3.36 -3.00 27.33
CA THR A 50 -2.25 -3.91 26.97
C THR A 50 -2.74 -5.12 26.16
N VAL A 51 -3.84 -5.74 26.59
CA VAL A 51 -4.48 -6.86 25.88
C VAL A 51 -4.96 -6.41 24.51
N MET A 52 -5.70 -5.31 24.44
CA MET A 52 -6.24 -4.81 23.17
C MET A 52 -5.15 -4.37 22.19
N CYS A 53 -4.08 -3.71 22.67
CA CYS A 53 -2.89 -3.42 21.86
C CYS A 53 -2.28 -4.70 21.29
N THR A 54 -2.17 -5.77 22.09
CA THR A 54 -1.61 -7.05 21.66
C THR A 54 -2.50 -7.73 20.62
N VAL A 55 -3.82 -7.71 20.83
CA VAL A 55 -4.81 -8.25 19.89
C VAL A 55 -4.77 -7.51 18.56
N VAL A 56 -4.83 -6.18 18.59
CA VAL A 56 -4.78 -5.34 17.38
C VAL A 56 -3.46 -5.55 16.63
N PHE A 57 -2.33 -5.58 17.35
CA PHE A 57 -1.03 -5.85 16.75
C PHE A 57 -0.95 -7.25 16.11
N ALA A 58 -1.52 -8.27 16.76
CA ALA A 58 -1.56 -9.63 16.21
C ALA A 58 -2.44 -9.71 14.95
N ILE A 59 -3.63 -9.08 14.97
CA ILE A 59 -4.51 -8.99 13.80
C ILE A 59 -3.79 -8.29 12.65
N MET A 60 -3.17 -7.14 12.92
CA MET A 60 -2.39 -6.39 11.95
C MET A 60 -1.29 -7.27 11.35
N MET A 61 -0.46 -7.93 12.17
CA MET A 61 0.66 -8.73 11.68
C MET A 61 0.22 -9.95 10.87
N LEU A 62 -0.83 -10.66 11.29
CA LEU A 62 -1.34 -11.81 10.56
C LEU A 62 -1.96 -11.42 9.22
N THR A 63 -2.67 -10.29 9.17
CA THR A 63 -3.33 -9.80 7.96
C THR A 63 -2.34 -9.12 7.01
N LEU A 64 -1.29 -8.48 7.53
CA LEU A 64 -0.21 -7.89 6.74
C LEU A 64 0.50 -8.93 5.88
N MET A 65 0.62 -10.19 6.31
CA MET A 65 1.26 -11.24 5.50
C MET A 65 0.57 -11.48 4.15
N VAL A 66 -0.72 -11.15 4.03
CA VAL A 66 -1.50 -11.24 2.79
C VAL A 66 -1.10 -10.16 1.80
N VAL A 67 -0.65 -9.00 2.27
CA VAL A 67 -0.36 -7.80 1.47
C VAL A 67 0.83 -8.02 0.51
N PRO A 68 2.04 -8.44 0.96
CA PRO A 68 3.14 -8.79 0.05
C PRO A 68 2.79 -9.92 -0.92
N TYR A 69 1.89 -10.81 -0.51
CA TYR A 69 1.42 -11.89 -1.36
C TYR A 69 0.52 -11.37 -2.49
N ILE A 70 -0.42 -10.46 -2.20
CA ILE A 70 -1.23 -9.78 -3.22
C ILE A 70 -0.32 -9.07 -4.20
N GLU A 71 0.63 -8.26 -3.72
CA GLU A 71 1.53 -7.51 -4.58
C GLU A 71 2.30 -8.42 -5.55
N ARG A 72 3.00 -9.44 -5.02
CA ARG A 72 3.82 -10.35 -5.84
C ARG A 72 2.98 -11.15 -6.84
N LYS A 73 1.80 -11.60 -6.43
CA LYS A 73 0.93 -12.43 -7.29
C LYS A 73 0.20 -11.61 -8.33
N PHE A 74 -0.29 -10.42 -7.97
CA PHE A 74 -1.04 -9.55 -8.85
C PHE A 74 -0.12 -8.95 -9.92
N ILE A 75 1.05 -8.42 -9.54
CA ILE A 75 2.10 -8.01 -10.49
C ILE A 75 2.56 -9.20 -11.34
N GLY A 76 2.82 -10.33 -10.69
CA GLY A 76 3.26 -11.55 -11.37
C GLY A 76 2.26 -12.06 -12.41
N ARG A 77 0.96 -11.78 -12.27
CA ARG A 77 -0.10 -12.10 -13.26
C ARG A 77 -0.25 -11.04 -14.36
N LEU A 78 0.02 -9.77 -14.03
CA LEU A 78 -0.05 -8.67 -14.99
C LEU A 78 1.15 -8.68 -15.95
N MET A 79 2.35 -8.95 -15.42
CA MET A 79 3.61 -8.94 -16.18
C MET A 79 3.94 -10.27 -16.85
N ASP A 80 3.39 -11.37 -16.34
CA ASP A 80 3.59 -12.72 -16.88
C ASP A 80 2.28 -13.51 -16.70
N ARG A 81 1.83 -14.31 -17.67
CA ARG A 81 0.44 -14.82 -17.62
C ARG A 81 0.13 -15.73 -16.41
N ILE A 82 1.13 -16.21 -15.64
CA ILE A 82 0.92 -17.16 -14.53
C ILE A 82 1.98 -16.97 -13.40
N GLY A 83 2.06 -15.77 -12.81
CA GLY A 83 3.04 -15.35 -11.80
C GLY A 83 3.56 -16.38 -10.75
N ALA A 84 4.82 -16.20 -10.33
CA ALA A 84 5.56 -17.08 -9.43
C ALA A 84 4.86 -17.32 -8.07
N THR A 85 4.74 -18.59 -7.65
CA THR A 85 3.91 -18.97 -6.50
C THR A 85 4.66 -19.13 -5.16
N THR A 86 5.98 -19.34 -5.13
CA THR A 86 6.85 -19.37 -3.93
C THR A 86 8.33 -19.48 -4.32
N SER A 87 9.27 -18.94 -3.52
CA SER A 87 10.72 -19.16 -3.72
C SER A 87 11.25 -20.42 -3.03
N LEU A 88 10.48 -21.07 -2.15
CA LEU A 88 10.87 -22.33 -1.49
C LEU A 88 11.22 -23.44 -2.50
N ARG A 89 10.74 -23.33 -3.74
CA ARG A 89 11.05 -24.24 -4.84
C ARG A 89 12.53 -24.25 -5.23
N SER A 90 13.30 -23.20 -4.91
CA SER A 90 14.75 -23.16 -5.15
C SER A 90 15.54 -24.19 -4.33
N LEU A 91 14.92 -24.82 -3.33
CA LEU A 91 15.54 -25.89 -2.53
C LEU A 91 15.73 -27.20 -3.33
N TRP A 92 14.85 -27.47 -4.30
CA TRP A 92 14.88 -28.70 -5.11
C TRP A 92 14.96 -28.46 -6.63
N ILE A 93 14.81 -27.21 -7.08
CA ILE A 93 15.02 -26.79 -8.46
C ILE A 93 16.38 -26.13 -8.58
N GLY A 94 17.27 -26.72 -9.38
CA GLY A 94 18.60 -26.15 -9.63
C GLY A 94 18.55 -25.02 -10.66
N GLU A 95 19.65 -24.27 -10.76
CA GLU A 95 19.82 -23.22 -11.78
C GLU A 95 20.36 -23.82 -13.09
N GLY A 96 19.75 -23.44 -14.23
CA GLY A 96 20.15 -23.90 -15.55
C GLY A 96 19.60 -25.29 -15.89
N SER A 97 20.44 -26.15 -16.49
CA SER A 97 20.07 -27.52 -16.88
C SER A 97 20.29 -28.56 -15.77
N ALA A 98 20.81 -28.17 -14.61
CA ALA A 98 21.09 -29.07 -13.50
C ALA A 98 19.96 -29.02 -12.46
N THR A 99 19.53 -30.18 -11.97
CA THR A 99 18.56 -30.24 -10.86
C THR A 99 19.28 -30.11 -9.53
N ALA A 100 18.63 -29.61 -8.47
CA ALA A 100 19.28 -29.53 -7.16
C ALA A 100 19.65 -30.93 -6.64
N GLY A 101 18.90 -31.96 -7.02
CA GLY A 101 19.21 -33.36 -6.73
C GLY A 101 20.59 -33.79 -7.25
N ASP A 102 20.97 -33.36 -8.46
CA ASP A 102 22.29 -33.64 -9.05
C ASP A 102 23.43 -32.99 -8.28
N TRP A 103 23.17 -31.87 -7.61
CA TRP A 103 24.14 -31.22 -6.74
C TRP A 103 24.32 -32.00 -5.43
N TRP A 104 23.23 -32.41 -4.77
CA TRP A 104 23.31 -33.22 -3.54
C TRP A 104 24.00 -34.56 -3.76
N ASN A 105 23.81 -35.17 -4.93
CA ASN A 105 24.50 -36.40 -5.32
C ASN A 105 26.03 -36.24 -5.49
N LYS A 106 26.56 -35.01 -5.56
CA LYS A 106 28.00 -34.74 -5.65
C LYS A 106 28.70 -34.66 -4.28
N LEU A 107 27.96 -34.70 -3.17
CA LEU A 107 28.55 -34.65 -1.84
C LEU A 107 29.40 -35.91 -1.56
N PRO A 108 30.58 -35.75 -0.92
CA PRO A 108 31.47 -36.87 -0.64
C PRO A 108 30.80 -37.90 0.27
N MET A 109 31.21 -39.15 0.10
CA MET A 109 30.72 -40.33 0.84
C MET A 109 29.22 -40.63 0.69
N GLY A 110 28.56 -40.14 -0.37
CA GLY A 110 27.15 -40.45 -0.62
C GLY A 110 26.19 -39.88 0.43
N MET A 111 26.67 -38.98 1.30
CA MET A 111 25.86 -38.36 2.36
C MET A 111 24.67 -37.57 1.81
N GLY A 112 24.78 -37.08 0.57
CA GLY A 112 23.69 -36.36 -0.09
C GLY A 112 22.71 -37.25 -0.85
N THR A 113 22.90 -38.56 -0.96
CA THR A 113 22.02 -39.47 -1.72
C THR A 113 20.57 -39.49 -1.23
N PRO A 114 20.28 -39.51 0.09
CA PRO A 114 18.90 -39.44 0.57
C PRO A 114 18.22 -38.11 0.20
N ILE A 115 18.94 -37.01 0.34
CA ILE A 115 18.45 -35.66 0.02
C ILE A 115 18.30 -35.49 -1.49
N GLY A 116 19.24 -36.03 -2.28
CA GLY A 116 19.20 -36.07 -3.73
C GLY A 116 18.01 -36.87 -4.25
N PHE A 117 17.70 -38.02 -3.64
CA PHE A 117 16.50 -38.80 -3.95
C PHE A 117 15.21 -38.04 -3.62
N VAL A 118 15.12 -37.41 -2.44
CA VAL A 118 13.97 -36.57 -2.07
C VAL A 118 13.78 -35.44 -3.07
N ASN A 119 14.86 -34.72 -3.41
CA ASN A 119 14.81 -33.61 -4.37
C ASN A 119 14.49 -34.07 -5.79
N ALA A 120 15.01 -35.22 -6.23
CA ALA A 120 14.67 -35.81 -7.52
C ALA A 120 13.19 -36.22 -7.58
N LYS A 121 12.66 -36.83 -6.51
CA LYS A 121 11.24 -37.21 -6.41
C LYS A 121 10.31 -35.99 -6.37
N LEU A 122 10.71 -34.95 -5.65
CA LEU A 122 10.02 -33.65 -5.64
C LEU A 122 10.06 -32.99 -7.01
N ASN A 123 11.19 -33.03 -7.72
CA ASN A 123 11.31 -32.46 -9.06
C ASN A 123 10.56 -33.29 -10.12
N GLN A 124 10.50 -34.61 -10.00
CA GLN A 124 9.70 -35.45 -10.90
C GLN A 124 8.19 -35.23 -10.69
N SER A 125 7.76 -35.05 -9.43
CA SER A 125 6.34 -34.87 -9.10
C SER A 125 5.88 -33.41 -9.27
N PHE A 126 6.79 -32.45 -9.14
CA PHE A 126 6.50 -31.02 -9.05
C PHE A 126 7.46 -30.15 -9.88
N GLY A 127 8.07 -30.69 -10.93
CA GLY A 127 8.98 -29.99 -11.85
C GLY A 127 8.23 -29.18 -12.92
N ASN A 128 8.96 -28.54 -13.83
CA ASN A 128 8.43 -27.63 -14.86
C ASN A 128 8.43 -28.23 -16.27
N GLU A 129 8.13 -29.52 -16.40
CA GLU A 129 7.95 -30.11 -17.72
C GLU A 129 6.55 -29.75 -18.25
N HIS A 130 6.49 -28.91 -19.28
CA HIS A 130 5.26 -28.53 -19.96
C HIS A 130 5.39 -28.83 -21.46
N PRO A 131 4.36 -29.40 -22.12
CA PRO A 131 4.41 -29.76 -23.54
C PRO A 131 4.58 -28.57 -24.50
N HIS A 132 4.35 -27.34 -24.03
CA HIS A 132 4.60 -26.13 -24.82
C HIS A 132 6.03 -25.63 -24.62
N GLU A 133 6.79 -25.60 -25.70
CA GLU A 133 8.20 -25.18 -25.76
C GLU A 133 8.41 -23.74 -25.26
N THR A 134 7.41 -22.86 -25.36
CA THR A 134 7.45 -21.49 -24.85
C THR A 134 7.44 -21.42 -23.32
N ILE A 135 6.77 -22.38 -22.67
CA ILE A 135 6.70 -22.50 -21.20
C ILE A 135 7.93 -23.29 -20.69
N SER A 136 8.35 -24.31 -21.43
CA SER A 136 9.57 -25.08 -21.15
C SER A 136 10.86 -24.26 -21.35
N ARG A 137 10.84 -23.24 -22.23
CA ARG A 137 11.97 -22.32 -22.51
C ARG A 137 12.55 -21.63 -21.28
N VAL A 138 11.72 -21.45 -20.25
CA VAL A 138 12.13 -20.81 -19.00
C VAL A 138 12.92 -21.77 -18.09
N ASN A 139 13.14 -23.03 -18.51
CA ASN A 139 14.04 -24.03 -17.91
C ASN A 139 14.10 -23.96 -16.38
N ASN A 140 13.19 -24.68 -15.71
CA ASN A 140 13.13 -24.74 -14.25
C ASN A 140 12.89 -23.38 -13.53
N ARG A 141 12.85 -22.25 -14.25
CA ARG A 141 12.41 -20.96 -13.73
C ARG A 141 10.92 -20.79 -14.07
N GLY A 142 10.06 -21.14 -13.12
CA GLY A 142 8.62 -20.87 -13.19
C GLY A 142 7.81 -21.99 -13.84
N TYR A 143 6.76 -22.43 -13.14
CA TYR A 143 5.39 -22.41 -13.66
C TYR A 143 4.40 -23.44 -13.09
N HIS A 144 4.79 -24.54 -12.44
CA HIS A 144 3.77 -25.39 -11.79
C HIS A 144 4.22 -26.10 -10.51
N GLY A 145 3.66 -25.68 -9.37
CA GLY A 145 3.60 -26.49 -8.16
C GLY A 145 2.18 -26.47 -7.60
N ILE A 146 1.63 -27.64 -7.31
CA ILE A 146 0.28 -27.83 -6.74
C ILE A 146 0.22 -27.12 -5.38
N TRP A 147 -0.28 -25.88 -5.31
CA TRP A 147 -0.39 -25.14 -4.04
C TRP A 147 -1.67 -24.29 -3.94
N PHE A 148 -2.82 -24.89 -4.24
CA PHE A 148 -4.12 -24.30 -3.88
C PHE A 148 -4.35 -24.22 -2.36
N LEU A 149 -3.48 -24.82 -1.54
CA LEU A 149 -3.72 -25.00 -0.11
C LEU A 149 -3.06 -23.96 0.81
N LEU A 150 -1.93 -23.33 0.44
CA LEU A 150 -1.17 -22.45 1.36
C LEU A 150 -0.35 -21.35 0.62
N PRO A 151 -0.96 -20.53 -0.22
CA PRO A 151 -0.23 -19.78 -1.24
C PRO A 151 0.78 -18.77 -0.67
N GLY A 152 2.08 -18.88 -1.00
CA GLY A 152 3.07 -17.80 -0.81
C GLY A 152 3.35 -17.32 0.63
N PHE A 153 2.56 -17.74 1.62
CA PHE A 153 2.45 -17.11 2.93
C PHE A 153 3.76 -17.22 3.73
N PHE A 154 4.42 -18.38 3.64
CA PHE A 154 5.72 -18.61 4.27
C PHE A 154 6.88 -17.84 3.62
N GLN A 155 6.68 -17.25 2.44
CA GLN A 155 7.73 -16.48 1.78
C GLN A 155 8.08 -15.21 2.57
N ALA A 156 7.07 -14.49 3.06
CA ALA A 156 7.30 -13.29 3.87
C ALA A 156 8.05 -13.64 5.16
N LEU A 157 7.70 -14.77 5.79
CA LEU A 157 8.40 -15.27 6.97
C LEU A 157 9.85 -15.67 6.65
N ALA A 158 10.09 -16.34 5.51
CA ALA A 158 11.44 -16.71 5.06
C ALA A 158 12.30 -15.48 4.72
N ASP A 159 11.72 -14.47 4.07
CA ASP A 159 12.40 -13.20 3.79
C ASP A 159 12.76 -12.48 5.09
N PHE A 160 11.84 -12.44 6.07
CA PHE A 160 12.11 -11.89 7.41
C PHE A 160 13.26 -12.62 8.12
N LEU A 161 13.21 -13.96 8.18
CA LEU A 161 14.28 -14.78 8.77
C LEU A 161 15.64 -14.52 8.09
N LYS A 162 15.65 -14.43 6.75
CA LYS A 162 16.84 -14.06 5.98
C LYS A 162 17.39 -12.70 6.42
N PHE A 163 16.56 -11.66 6.51
CA PHE A 163 17.02 -10.34 6.96
C PHE A 163 17.49 -10.33 8.41
N ALA A 164 16.85 -11.10 9.29
CA ALA A 164 17.25 -11.24 10.69
C ALA A 164 18.63 -11.91 10.86
N THR A 165 18.97 -12.86 9.98
CA THR A 165 20.29 -13.55 10.01
C THR A 165 21.41 -12.78 9.34
N LYS A 166 21.10 -11.76 8.53
CA LYS A 166 22.10 -10.97 7.82
C LYS A 166 22.85 -10.05 8.78
N GLU A 167 24.15 -9.91 8.54
CA GLU A 167 25.01 -9.03 9.31
C GLU A 167 24.53 -7.58 9.22
N HIS A 168 24.56 -6.90 10.36
CA HIS A 168 24.30 -5.47 10.45
C HIS A 168 25.60 -4.68 10.27
N ILE A 169 25.64 -3.82 9.26
CA ILE A 169 26.82 -3.03 8.90
C ILE A 169 26.45 -1.55 9.04
N VAL A 170 27.28 -0.79 9.76
CA VAL A 170 27.19 0.68 9.84
C VAL A 170 28.37 1.28 9.09
N PRO A 171 28.15 2.22 8.14
CA PRO A 171 29.25 2.86 7.42
C PRO A 171 30.20 3.60 8.38
N LYS A 172 31.51 3.50 8.16
CA LYS A 172 32.53 4.09 9.07
C LYS A 172 32.44 5.61 9.18
N LYS A 173 31.97 6.27 8.12
CA LYS A 173 31.84 7.74 8.04
C LYS A 173 30.42 8.23 8.37
N ALA A 174 29.47 7.32 8.63
CA ALA A 174 28.11 7.69 8.99
C ALA A 174 28.06 8.25 10.41
N ASP A 175 27.09 9.12 10.67
CA ASP A 175 26.73 9.50 12.04
C ASP A 175 26.00 8.33 12.69
N LYS A 176 26.70 7.60 13.55
CA LYS A 176 26.19 6.37 14.16
C LYS A 176 24.90 6.58 14.95
N LEU A 177 24.78 7.70 15.67
CA LEU A 177 23.61 7.91 16.53
C LEU A 177 22.36 8.11 15.67
N VAL A 178 22.44 9.01 14.69
CA VAL A 178 21.32 9.35 13.82
C VAL A 178 20.99 8.19 12.88
N PHE A 179 22.01 7.48 12.37
CA PHE A 179 21.83 6.32 11.49
C PHE A 179 21.03 5.21 12.17
N GLU A 180 21.26 5.02 13.47
CA GLU A 180 20.58 4.00 14.28
C GLU A 180 19.17 4.39 14.70
N ILE A 181 18.96 5.67 15.03
CA ILE A 181 17.67 6.18 15.50
C ILE A 181 16.67 6.37 14.35
N ALA A 182 17.13 6.75 13.16
CA ALA A 182 16.24 7.08 12.04
C ALA A 182 15.24 5.95 11.67
N PRO A 183 15.66 4.67 11.51
CA PRO A 183 14.73 3.57 11.29
C PRO A 183 13.76 3.37 12.45
N VAL A 184 14.21 3.57 13.70
CA VAL A 184 13.35 3.43 14.89
C VAL A 184 12.23 4.46 14.88
N ILE A 185 12.50 5.70 14.47
CA ILE A 185 11.47 6.74 14.32
C ILE A 185 10.42 6.31 13.29
N ILE A 186 10.86 5.83 12.11
CA ILE A 186 9.97 5.42 11.01
C ILE A 186 9.10 4.23 11.42
N ILE A 187 9.69 3.23 12.08
CA ILE A 187 8.99 2.03 12.56
C ILE A 187 8.01 2.40 13.68
N ALA A 188 8.46 3.16 14.68
CA ALA A 188 7.64 3.53 15.84
C ALA A 188 6.43 4.36 15.44
N THR A 189 6.61 5.37 14.59
CA THR A 189 5.51 6.21 14.09
C THR A 189 4.47 5.37 13.35
N THR A 190 4.91 4.44 12.51
CA THR A 190 4.00 3.58 11.75
C THR A 190 3.20 2.63 12.63
N ILE A 191 3.85 1.97 13.61
CA ILE A 191 3.15 1.10 14.56
C ILE A 191 2.18 1.92 15.41
N MET A 192 2.53 3.16 15.77
CA MET A 192 1.68 4.02 16.58
C MET A 192 0.41 4.45 15.84
N VAL A 193 0.44 4.63 14.51
CA VAL A 193 -0.78 4.87 13.70
C VAL A 193 -1.80 3.75 13.88
N TYR A 194 -1.36 2.49 13.92
CA TYR A 194 -2.25 1.34 14.09
C TYR A 194 -2.92 1.25 15.45
N ALA A 195 -2.36 1.90 16.48
CA ALA A 195 -3.01 1.96 17.79
C ALA A 195 -4.33 2.76 17.76
N PHE A 196 -4.46 3.69 16.81
CA PHE A 196 -5.65 4.54 16.62
C PHE A 196 -6.57 4.06 15.50
N ILE A 197 -6.18 3.05 14.72
CA ILE A 197 -7.03 2.47 13.67
C ILE A 197 -7.97 1.43 14.29
N PRO A 198 -9.30 1.64 14.27
CA PRO A 198 -10.24 0.61 14.64
C PRO A 198 -10.36 -0.45 13.54
N PHE A 199 -10.41 -1.71 13.93
CA PHE A 199 -10.60 -2.85 13.04
C PHE A 199 -12.05 -3.37 13.06
N GLY A 200 -12.88 -2.83 13.94
CA GLY A 200 -14.31 -3.11 14.07
C GLY A 200 -14.92 -2.30 15.23
N PRO A 201 -16.24 -2.40 15.45
CA PRO A 201 -16.93 -1.65 16.51
C PRO A 201 -16.35 -1.91 17.90
N HIS A 202 -15.98 -3.17 18.15
CA HIS A 202 -15.47 -3.66 19.43
C HIS A 202 -13.98 -4.06 19.37
N ILE A 203 -13.27 -3.70 18.30
CA ILE A 203 -11.87 -4.09 18.09
C ILE A 203 -11.03 -2.85 17.79
N TRP A 204 -10.53 -2.24 18.86
CA TRP A 204 -9.65 -1.08 18.80
C TRP A 204 -8.75 -1.03 20.03
N ALA A 205 -7.54 -0.48 19.87
CA ALA A 205 -6.56 -0.38 20.96
C ALA A 205 -6.76 0.90 21.78
N ALA A 206 -6.77 2.07 21.13
CA ALA A 206 -7.06 3.36 21.74
C ALA A 206 -8.08 4.14 20.91
N ASN A 207 -9.03 4.78 21.60
CA ASN A 207 -10.04 5.63 20.97
C ASN A 207 -10.21 6.96 21.72
N PRO A 208 -9.27 7.91 21.57
CA PRO A 208 -9.47 9.27 22.03
C PRO A 208 -10.42 10.05 21.09
N ASP A 209 -11.12 11.05 21.63
CA ASP A 209 -12.02 11.93 20.87
C ASP A 209 -11.34 12.62 19.68
N LEU A 210 -10.03 12.87 19.79
CA LEU A 210 -9.20 13.50 18.76
C LEU A 210 -8.33 12.49 17.99
N SER A 211 -8.77 11.23 17.87
CA SER A 211 -8.00 10.13 17.25
C SER A 211 -7.47 10.47 15.85
N LEU A 212 -8.30 11.11 15.02
CA LEU A 212 -7.91 11.55 13.68
C LEU A 212 -6.77 12.59 13.71
N ILE A 213 -6.83 13.58 14.61
CA ILE A 213 -5.78 14.61 14.73
C ILE A 213 -4.47 13.99 15.23
N PHE A 214 -4.54 13.12 16.23
CA PHE A 214 -3.36 12.42 16.74
C PHE A 214 -2.70 11.57 15.66
N MET A 215 -3.49 10.82 14.89
CA MET A 215 -2.98 10.01 13.78
C MET A 215 -2.27 10.88 12.74
N MET A 216 -2.85 12.02 12.39
CA MET A 216 -2.26 12.96 11.45
C MET A 216 -0.97 13.58 11.96
N ALA A 217 -0.90 13.93 13.25
CA ALA A 217 0.34 14.41 13.85
C ALA A 217 1.47 13.37 13.80
N ILE A 218 1.13 12.08 13.87
CA ILE A 218 2.10 10.98 13.78
C ILE A 218 2.62 10.81 12.35
N PHE A 219 1.73 10.94 11.34
CA PHE A 219 2.15 10.93 9.93
C PHE A 219 3.18 12.02 9.65
N GLY A 220 3.00 13.23 10.19
CA GLY A 220 3.95 14.33 9.99
C GLY A 220 5.34 14.18 10.61
N VAL A 221 5.56 13.17 11.45
CA VAL A 221 6.90 12.86 11.96
C VAL A 221 7.70 12.02 10.96
N ALA A 222 7.03 11.30 10.05
CA ALA A 222 7.68 10.39 9.12
C ALA A 222 8.72 11.03 8.19
N PRO A 223 8.47 12.22 7.58
CA PRO A 223 9.45 12.87 6.68
C PRO A 223 10.78 13.17 7.37
N LEU A 224 10.75 13.46 8.68
CA LEU A 224 11.97 13.69 9.46
C LEU A 224 12.83 12.42 9.57
N GLY A 225 12.19 11.27 9.81
CA GLY A 225 12.89 9.98 9.88
C GLY A 225 13.59 9.64 8.57
N VAL A 226 12.91 9.87 7.45
CA VAL A 226 13.45 9.71 6.09
C VAL A 226 14.65 10.61 5.84
N PHE A 227 14.53 11.90 6.19
CA PHE A 227 15.62 12.85 6.04
C PHE A 227 16.84 12.49 6.88
N PHE A 228 16.63 12.09 8.14
CA PHE A 228 17.70 11.66 9.04
C PHE A 228 18.39 10.38 8.56
N ALA A 229 17.65 9.43 7.99
CA ALA A 229 18.22 8.23 7.35
C ALA A 229 19.13 8.61 6.17
N GLY A 230 18.66 9.55 5.33
CA GLY A 230 19.42 10.10 4.20
C GLY A 230 20.70 10.83 4.62
N TRP A 231 20.61 11.71 5.61
CA TRP A 231 21.73 12.51 6.12
C TRP A 231 22.78 11.66 6.82
N SER A 232 22.36 10.84 7.78
CA SER A 232 23.26 10.10 8.66
C SER A 232 24.15 9.11 7.92
N SER A 233 23.66 8.61 6.78
CA SER A 233 24.35 7.69 5.87
C SER A 233 25.66 8.26 5.28
N ASN A 234 25.85 9.59 5.27
CA ASN A 234 27.05 10.26 4.75
C ASN A 234 27.46 9.82 3.32
N ASN A 235 26.45 9.61 2.46
CA ASN A 235 26.60 9.34 1.04
C ASN A 235 25.81 10.40 0.25
N LYS A 236 26.43 10.99 -0.77
CA LYS A 236 25.82 12.07 -1.57
C LYS A 236 24.52 11.62 -2.26
N TYR A 237 24.48 10.38 -2.76
CA TYR A 237 23.30 9.85 -3.43
C TYR A 237 22.14 9.64 -2.45
N THR A 238 22.44 9.04 -1.30
CA THR A 238 21.49 8.79 -0.21
C THR A 238 20.95 10.10 0.38
N LEU A 239 21.78 11.13 0.52
CA LEU A 239 21.36 12.46 0.98
C LEU A 239 20.41 13.14 -0.02
N ILE A 240 20.74 13.12 -1.31
CA ILE A 240 19.87 13.69 -2.36
C ILE A 240 18.53 12.93 -2.41
N GLY A 241 18.56 11.60 -2.29
CA GLY A 241 17.36 10.78 -2.20
C GLY A 241 16.49 11.12 -0.98
N GLY A 242 17.10 11.24 0.21
CA GLY A 242 16.39 11.63 1.43
C GLY A 242 15.80 13.05 1.37
N MET A 243 16.51 14.01 0.75
CA MET A 243 15.98 15.37 0.54
C MET A 243 14.78 15.40 -0.42
N ARG A 244 14.85 14.66 -1.53
CA ARG A 244 13.74 14.55 -2.50
C ARG A 244 12.51 13.90 -1.88
N SER A 245 12.72 12.79 -1.16
CA SER A 245 11.71 12.03 -0.44
C SER A 245 11.01 12.90 0.61
N ALA A 246 11.78 13.55 1.50
CA ALA A 246 11.21 14.43 2.51
C ALA A 246 10.42 15.61 1.91
N ALA A 247 10.92 16.23 0.84
CA ALA A 247 10.21 17.32 0.16
C ALA A 247 8.89 16.84 -0.48
N GLN A 248 8.88 15.64 -1.06
CA GLN A 248 7.67 15.03 -1.59
C GLN A 248 6.66 14.74 -0.48
N LEU A 249 7.06 14.01 0.57
CA LEU A 249 6.14 13.64 1.65
C LEU A 249 5.49 14.89 2.25
N THR A 250 6.26 15.95 2.53
CA THR A 250 5.71 17.22 3.01
C THR A 250 4.73 17.90 2.02
N ALA A 251 4.99 17.82 0.71
CA ALA A 251 4.11 18.43 -0.30
C ALA A 251 2.74 17.74 -0.40
N TYR A 252 2.66 16.43 -0.12
CA TYR A 252 1.43 15.64 -0.21
C TYR A 252 0.72 15.46 1.13
N GLU A 253 1.41 15.70 2.25
CA GLU A 253 0.83 15.69 3.58
C GLU A 253 -0.19 16.82 3.78
N ILE A 254 0.12 18.05 3.33
CA ILE A 254 -0.80 19.18 3.52
C ILE A 254 -2.15 18.95 2.81
N PRO A 255 -2.22 18.57 1.52
CA PRO A 255 -3.48 18.21 0.87
C PRO A 255 -4.19 17.01 1.52
N LEU A 256 -3.45 16.02 2.01
CA LEU A 256 -4.01 14.88 2.74
C LEU A 256 -4.74 15.36 4.01
N LEU A 257 -4.11 16.21 4.82
CA LEU A 257 -4.68 16.76 6.05
C LEU A 257 -5.97 17.54 5.79
N ILE A 258 -5.99 18.38 4.77
CA ILE A 258 -7.17 19.17 4.39
C ILE A 258 -8.30 18.26 3.89
N THR A 259 -7.95 17.22 3.13
CA THR A 259 -8.93 16.24 2.64
C THR A 259 -9.57 15.47 3.80
N VAL A 260 -8.78 15.04 4.78
CA VAL A 260 -9.32 14.36 5.97
C VAL A 260 -10.11 15.32 6.86
N LEU A 261 -9.70 16.59 6.97
CA LEU A 261 -10.52 17.60 7.65
C LEU A 261 -11.90 17.74 7.01
N SER A 262 -11.99 17.63 5.68
CA SER A 262 -13.28 17.64 4.97
C SER A 262 -14.20 16.50 5.42
N ILE A 263 -13.64 15.33 5.71
CA ILE A 263 -14.37 14.16 6.20
C ILE A 263 -14.85 14.40 7.63
N ALA A 264 -13.99 14.95 8.49
CA ALA A 264 -14.35 15.31 9.87
C ALA A 264 -15.47 16.37 9.92
N VAL A 265 -15.48 17.33 8.98
CA VAL A 265 -16.56 18.32 8.86
C VAL A 265 -17.88 17.66 8.46
N ILE A 266 -17.87 16.70 7.54
CA ILE A 266 -19.09 15.99 7.14
C ILE A 266 -19.64 15.12 8.26
N SER A 267 -18.79 14.37 8.95
CA SER A 267 -19.22 13.50 10.05
C SER A 267 -19.61 14.30 11.30
N GLY A 268 -19.02 15.48 11.51
CA GLY A 268 -19.17 16.28 12.73
C GLY A 268 -18.32 15.78 13.90
N SER A 269 -17.33 14.92 13.65
CA SER A 269 -16.46 14.35 14.69
C SER A 269 -15.03 14.12 14.20
N PHE A 270 -14.07 14.21 15.13
CA PHE A 270 -12.67 13.81 14.96
C PHE A 270 -12.40 12.36 15.38
N ASN A 271 -13.42 11.64 15.87
CA ASN A 271 -13.31 10.25 16.25
C ASN A 271 -13.57 9.33 15.04
N ILE A 272 -12.65 8.41 14.75
CA ILE A 272 -12.77 7.50 13.60
C ILE A 272 -13.97 6.55 13.72
N LEU A 273 -14.28 6.07 14.94
CA LEU A 273 -15.47 5.23 15.14
C LEU A 273 -16.74 6.03 14.83
N GLU A 274 -16.85 7.25 15.35
CA GLU A 274 -18.02 8.10 15.11
C GLU A 274 -18.17 8.51 13.63
N ILE A 275 -17.06 8.63 12.89
CA ILE A 275 -17.10 8.82 11.43
C ILE A 275 -17.76 7.63 10.75
N VAL A 276 -17.40 6.40 11.13
CA VAL A 276 -17.99 5.18 10.57
C VAL A 276 -19.45 5.04 11.01
N ASP A 277 -19.77 5.30 12.28
CA ASP A 277 -21.13 5.25 12.81
C ASP A 277 -22.02 6.28 12.12
N PHE A 278 -21.51 7.48 11.83
CA PHE A 278 -22.22 8.48 11.04
C PHE A 278 -22.57 7.97 9.64
N GLN A 279 -21.67 7.24 8.98
CA GLN A 279 -21.92 6.69 7.65
C GLN A 279 -23.02 5.62 7.65
N ILE A 280 -23.03 4.77 8.68
CA ILE A 280 -23.93 3.63 8.81
C ILE A 280 -25.30 4.07 9.32
N GLU A 281 -25.37 4.72 10.49
CA GLU A 281 -26.63 4.92 11.21
C GLU A 281 -27.33 6.22 10.81
N THR A 282 -26.57 7.29 10.59
CA THR A 282 -27.14 8.64 10.41
C THR A 282 -27.29 9.01 8.93
N SER A 283 -26.24 8.78 8.14
CA SER A 283 -26.15 9.15 6.73
C SER A 283 -26.85 8.12 5.82
N ASN A 284 -26.81 6.84 6.21
CA ASN A 284 -27.18 5.68 5.39
C ASN A 284 -26.66 5.78 3.94
N THR A 285 -25.47 6.36 3.80
CA THR A 285 -24.82 6.62 2.51
C THR A 285 -23.34 6.77 2.76
N TRP A 286 -22.56 6.09 1.93
CA TRP A 286 -21.11 6.13 2.01
C TRP A 286 -20.54 7.48 1.57
N ASN A 287 -19.53 7.94 2.29
CA ASN A 287 -18.86 9.20 2.02
C ASN A 287 -18.21 9.25 0.62
N ILE A 288 -17.91 8.11 -0.02
CA ILE A 288 -17.44 8.09 -1.41
C ILE A 288 -18.43 8.74 -2.39
N PHE A 289 -19.73 8.63 -2.12
CA PHE A 289 -20.76 9.21 -2.99
C PHE A 289 -21.07 10.67 -2.63
N ILE A 290 -20.81 11.09 -1.39
CA ILE A 290 -21.00 12.47 -0.94
C ILE A 290 -19.77 13.33 -1.28
N LEU A 291 -18.56 12.80 -1.08
CA LEU A 291 -17.29 13.46 -1.37
C LEU A 291 -16.44 12.64 -2.35
N PRO A 292 -16.87 12.48 -3.61
CA PRO A 292 -16.09 11.77 -4.62
C PRO A 292 -14.73 12.45 -4.90
N LEU A 293 -14.69 13.79 -4.88
CA LEU A 293 -13.45 14.55 -5.00
C LEU A 293 -12.49 14.24 -3.84
N GLY A 294 -13.00 14.25 -2.61
CA GLY A 294 -12.23 13.91 -1.41
C GLY A 294 -11.68 12.48 -1.45
N ALA A 295 -12.46 11.52 -1.96
CA ALA A 295 -12.00 10.15 -2.13
C ALA A 295 -10.81 10.05 -3.10
N VAL A 296 -10.88 10.73 -4.25
CA VAL A 296 -9.79 10.75 -5.23
C VAL A 296 -8.56 11.44 -4.66
N LEU A 297 -8.73 12.61 -4.01
CA LEU A 297 -7.63 13.35 -3.40
C LEU A 297 -6.92 12.52 -2.34
N PHE A 298 -7.67 11.92 -1.42
CA PHE A 298 -7.12 11.06 -0.38
C PHE A 298 -6.35 9.89 -0.98
N LEU A 299 -6.92 9.21 -1.99
CA LEU A 299 -6.28 8.07 -2.64
C LEU A 299 -4.95 8.48 -3.29
N VAL A 300 -4.94 9.59 -4.04
CA VAL A 300 -3.74 10.09 -4.71
C VAL A 300 -2.67 10.52 -3.70
N THR A 301 -3.04 11.26 -2.65
CA THR A 301 -2.09 11.68 -1.61
C THR A 301 -1.55 10.51 -0.82
N MET A 302 -2.35 9.48 -0.55
CA MET A 302 -1.88 8.28 0.14
C MET A 302 -0.93 7.44 -0.71
N ILE A 303 -1.14 7.35 -2.03
CA ILE A 303 -0.17 6.67 -2.91
C ILE A 303 1.17 7.44 -2.91
N ALA A 304 1.11 8.78 -2.91
CA ALA A 304 2.31 9.60 -2.84
C ALA A 304 3.05 9.49 -1.50
N GLU A 305 2.32 9.37 -0.39
CA GLU A 305 2.86 9.18 0.96
C GLU A 305 3.56 7.83 1.16
N VAL A 306 3.08 6.79 0.46
CA VAL A 306 3.68 5.44 0.49
C VAL A 306 4.91 5.34 -0.42
N GLU A 307 5.23 6.39 -1.19
CA GLU A 307 6.38 6.45 -2.10
C GLU A 307 6.40 5.33 -3.16
N ARG A 308 5.22 4.85 -3.58
CA ARG A 308 5.09 3.82 -4.62
C ARG A 308 4.84 4.45 -6.00
N ILE A 309 5.24 3.74 -7.07
CA ILE A 309 5.04 4.18 -8.46
C ILE A 309 3.56 4.53 -8.65
N PRO A 310 3.23 5.73 -9.19
CA PRO A 310 4.09 6.65 -9.95
C PRO A 310 4.95 7.64 -9.12
N PHE A 311 4.72 7.75 -7.81
CA PHE A 311 5.34 8.71 -6.89
C PHE A 311 6.58 8.16 -6.18
N ASP A 312 7.27 7.22 -6.81
CA ASP A 312 8.45 6.57 -6.25
C ASP A 312 9.73 7.31 -6.66
N MET A 313 9.99 8.42 -5.95
CA MET A 313 11.17 9.29 -6.11
C MET A 313 12.44 8.82 -5.40
N PRO A 314 12.38 8.16 -4.23
CA PRO A 314 13.57 7.68 -3.56
C PRO A 314 14.13 6.40 -4.19
N GLU A 315 13.30 5.43 -4.57
CA GLU A 315 13.73 4.11 -5.09
C GLU A 315 14.12 4.16 -6.59
N ALA A 316 14.57 5.33 -7.06
CA ALA A 316 14.96 5.54 -8.44
C ALA A 316 16.27 4.82 -8.77
N GLU A 317 16.23 3.50 -9.00
CA GLU A 317 17.42 2.67 -9.30
C GLU A 317 18.30 3.22 -10.42
N ALA A 318 17.69 3.86 -11.42
CA ALA A 318 18.38 4.45 -12.55
C ALA A 318 19.07 5.80 -12.23
N GLU A 319 18.65 6.51 -11.17
CA GLU A 319 19.15 7.85 -10.82
C GLU A 319 19.92 7.90 -9.48
N LEU A 320 19.40 7.22 -8.46
CA LEU A 320 19.80 7.35 -7.06
C LEU A 320 20.01 6.00 -6.34
N VAL A 321 20.16 4.89 -7.09
CA VAL A 321 20.37 3.52 -6.57
C VAL A 321 19.17 2.96 -5.81
N GLU A 322 18.88 3.47 -4.62
CA GLU A 322 17.71 3.09 -3.79
C GLU A 322 17.33 4.23 -2.82
N GLY A 323 17.84 5.45 -3.08
CA GLY A 323 17.52 6.64 -2.28
C GLY A 323 18.04 6.53 -0.86
N TRP A 324 17.19 6.86 0.13
CA TRP A 324 17.57 6.93 1.54
C TRP A 324 17.81 5.57 2.22
N TRP A 325 17.53 4.45 1.53
CA TRP A 325 17.65 3.08 2.05
C TRP A 325 19.01 2.46 1.76
N THR A 326 19.75 3.00 0.78
CA THR A 326 20.93 2.40 0.15
C THR A 326 21.99 1.86 1.12
N GLU A 327 22.22 2.54 2.25
CA GLU A 327 23.27 2.16 3.21
C GLU A 327 22.77 1.21 4.31
N TYR A 328 21.47 0.94 4.39
CA TYR A 328 20.88 0.06 5.40
C TYR A 328 20.92 -1.40 4.97
N GLY A 329 21.35 -2.27 5.87
CA GLY A 329 21.41 -3.72 5.66
C GLY A 329 20.79 -4.53 6.79
N GLY A 330 20.71 -5.84 6.57
CA GLY A 330 20.23 -6.80 7.57
C GLY A 330 18.79 -6.55 8.02
N ILE A 331 18.55 -6.63 9.32
CA ILE A 331 17.21 -6.52 9.92
C ILE A 331 16.60 -5.13 9.78
N ARG A 332 17.40 -4.04 9.80
CA ARG A 332 16.88 -2.66 9.70
C ARG A 332 16.24 -2.41 8.34
N TRP A 333 16.92 -2.82 7.27
CA TRP A 333 16.35 -2.77 5.92
C TRP A 333 15.05 -3.59 5.85
N GLY A 334 15.04 -4.81 6.40
CA GLY A 334 13.85 -5.66 6.43
C GLY A 334 12.67 -5.05 7.19
N LEU A 335 12.93 -4.37 8.31
CA LEU A 335 11.90 -3.68 9.10
C LEU A 335 11.41 -2.40 8.43
N MET A 336 12.28 -1.63 7.76
CA MET A 336 11.85 -0.47 6.97
C MET A 336 10.97 -0.91 5.80
N PHE A 337 11.34 -1.99 5.11
CA PHE A 337 10.49 -2.61 4.08
C PHE A 337 9.12 -3.04 4.62
N ALA A 338 9.10 -3.71 5.77
CA ALA A 338 7.85 -4.08 6.42
C ALA A 338 7.02 -2.84 6.81
N THR A 339 7.68 -1.76 7.22
CA THR A 339 7.04 -0.51 7.63
C THR A 339 6.38 0.21 6.47
N GLU A 340 7.01 0.26 5.29
CA GLU A 340 6.40 0.81 4.08
C GLU A 340 5.12 0.03 3.71
N MET A 341 5.16 -1.32 3.81
CA MET A 341 3.98 -2.17 3.61
C MET A 341 2.90 -1.95 4.66
N MET A 342 3.28 -1.73 5.92
CA MET A 342 2.35 -1.35 6.98
C MET A 342 1.71 0.00 6.69
N ARG A 343 2.43 1.01 6.18
CA ARG A 343 1.84 2.30 5.82
C ARG A 343 0.88 2.19 4.65
N ALA A 344 1.26 1.45 3.60
CA ALA A 344 0.41 1.16 2.46
C ALA A 344 -0.90 0.49 2.89
N TYR A 345 -0.80 -0.47 3.81
CA TYR A 345 -1.95 -1.18 4.33
C TYR A 345 -2.82 -0.30 5.24
N ALA A 346 -2.22 0.53 6.10
CA ALA A 346 -2.93 1.50 6.93
C ALA A 346 -3.72 2.48 6.06
N ALA A 347 -3.15 2.94 4.95
CA ALA A 347 -3.82 3.79 3.98
C ALA A 347 -5.09 3.15 3.41
N CYS A 348 -5.01 1.85 3.06
CA CYS A 348 -6.14 1.10 2.53
C CYS A 348 -7.25 0.91 3.59
N ILE A 349 -6.87 0.65 4.84
CA ILE A 349 -7.83 0.54 5.96
C ILE A 349 -8.48 1.91 6.21
N LEU A 350 -7.71 2.99 6.25
CA LEU A 350 -8.23 4.36 6.44
C LEU A 350 -9.18 4.77 5.32
N PHE A 351 -8.88 4.44 4.07
CA PHE A 351 -9.80 4.69 2.97
C PHE A 351 -11.12 3.91 3.15
N ALA A 352 -11.03 2.64 3.57
CA ALA A 352 -12.22 1.84 3.84
C ALA A 352 -13.07 2.44 4.98
N MET A 353 -12.43 2.95 6.04
CA MET A 353 -13.11 3.60 7.16
C MET A 353 -13.74 4.93 6.74
N PHE A 354 -12.99 5.83 6.11
CA PHE A 354 -13.46 7.17 5.81
C PHE A 354 -14.45 7.27 4.64
N PHE A 355 -14.35 6.38 3.65
CA PHE A 355 -15.12 6.49 2.40
C PHE A 355 -16.06 5.34 2.13
N LEU A 356 -15.77 4.12 2.60
CA LEU A 356 -16.50 2.90 2.25
C LEU A 356 -17.33 2.32 3.40
N GLY A 357 -17.67 3.11 4.43
CA GLY A 357 -18.54 2.66 5.53
C GLY A 357 -17.89 1.65 6.48
N GLY A 358 -16.56 1.63 6.59
CA GLY A 358 -15.84 0.80 7.56
C GLY A 358 -16.21 -0.68 7.48
N TRP A 359 -16.86 -1.19 8.53
CA TRP A 359 -17.24 -2.59 8.71
C TRP A 359 -18.60 -2.99 8.10
N GLU A 360 -19.37 -2.04 7.57
CA GLU A 360 -20.67 -2.33 6.92
C GLU A 360 -20.48 -3.01 5.56
N PHE A 361 -21.40 -3.88 5.13
CA PHE A 361 -21.35 -4.37 3.74
C PHE A 361 -21.93 -3.34 2.74
N PRO A 362 -21.36 -3.19 1.53
CA PRO A 362 -21.95 -2.32 0.50
C PRO A 362 -23.42 -2.61 0.24
N PHE A 363 -24.26 -1.58 0.44
CA PHE A 363 -25.71 -1.64 0.20
C PHE A 363 -26.41 -2.71 1.04
N GLU A 364 -25.96 -2.92 2.28
CA GLU A 364 -26.51 -3.94 3.20
C GLU A 364 -28.03 -3.80 3.37
N ASP A 365 -28.52 -2.60 3.64
CA ASP A 365 -29.96 -2.29 3.79
C ASP A 365 -30.77 -2.57 2.51
N PHE A 366 -30.18 -2.34 1.34
CA PHE A 366 -30.82 -2.64 0.05
C PHE A 366 -30.82 -4.14 -0.24
N LEU A 367 -29.73 -4.84 0.11
CA LEU A 367 -29.59 -6.28 -0.12
C LEU A 367 -30.45 -7.11 0.84
N SER A 368 -30.61 -6.66 2.09
CA SER A 368 -31.50 -7.28 3.07
C SER A 368 -32.98 -7.06 2.73
N SER A 369 -33.33 -5.94 2.10
CA SER A 369 -34.70 -5.64 1.65
C SER A 369 -35.11 -6.31 0.33
N LEU A 370 -34.21 -7.03 -0.36
CA LEU A 370 -34.54 -7.75 -1.59
C LEU A 370 -35.48 -8.95 -1.32
N PRO A 371 -36.62 -9.08 -2.03
CA PRO A 371 -37.48 -10.25 -1.91
C PRO A 371 -36.73 -11.52 -2.34
N PHE A 372 -36.96 -12.63 -1.64
CA PHE A 372 -36.34 -13.96 -1.83
C PHE A 372 -34.85 -14.14 -1.47
N LEU A 373 -33.98 -13.12 -1.68
CA LEU A 373 -32.54 -13.22 -1.37
C LEU A 373 -32.14 -12.54 -0.06
N GLY A 374 -32.94 -11.60 0.46
CA GLY A 374 -32.61 -10.83 1.66
C GLY A 374 -32.33 -11.67 2.90
N GLY A 375 -33.12 -12.73 3.13
CA GLY A 375 -32.90 -13.63 4.26
C GLY A 375 -31.59 -14.45 4.18
N ILE A 376 -31.04 -14.69 2.99
CA ILE A 376 -29.72 -15.33 2.85
C ILE A 376 -28.62 -14.32 3.20
N PHE A 377 -28.76 -13.08 2.76
CA PHE A 377 -27.81 -12.01 3.04
C PHE A 377 -27.78 -11.63 4.52
N GLU A 378 -28.92 -11.51 5.20
CA GLU A 378 -28.96 -11.29 6.66
C GLU A 378 -28.21 -12.38 7.43
N VAL A 379 -28.37 -13.65 7.05
CA VAL A 379 -27.65 -14.76 7.68
C VAL A 379 -26.14 -14.64 7.43
N ILE A 380 -25.72 -14.27 6.22
CA ILE A 380 -24.30 -14.05 5.90
C ILE A 380 -23.73 -12.89 6.71
N PHE A 381 -24.44 -11.77 6.80
CA PHE A 381 -24.00 -10.58 7.55
C PHE A 381 -23.95 -10.82 9.05
N THR A 382 -24.85 -11.64 9.59
CA THR A 382 -24.82 -12.02 11.01
C THR A 382 -23.65 -12.96 11.33
N ILE A 383 -23.27 -13.85 10.39
CA ILE A 383 -22.22 -14.84 10.62
C ILE A 383 -20.82 -14.23 10.43
N ILE A 384 -20.64 -13.38 9.42
CA ILE A 384 -19.33 -12.80 9.08
C ILE A 384 -19.10 -11.53 9.91
N PRO A 385 -18.09 -11.51 10.79
CA PRO A 385 -17.84 -10.35 11.64
C PRO A 385 -17.37 -9.15 10.82
N GLY A 386 -17.66 -7.94 11.32
CA GLY A 386 -17.34 -6.66 10.66
C GLY A 386 -15.86 -6.52 10.31
N LEU A 387 -14.98 -7.13 11.11
CA LEU A 387 -13.55 -7.24 10.86
C LEU A 387 -13.23 -7.77 9.46
N VAL A 388 -13.90 -8.83 9.01
CA VAL A 388 -13.60 -9.47 7.72
C VAL A 388 -13.94 -8.53 6.57
N TRP A 389 -14.99 -7.71 6.69
CA TRP A 389 -15.39 -6.75 5.67
C TRP A 389 -14.39 -5.60 5.53
N VAL A 390 -13.91 -5.04 6.66
CA VAL A 390 -12.85 -4.03 6.66
C VAL A 390 -11.60 -4.57 5.98
N LEU A 391 -11.17 -5.78 6.36
CA LEU A 391 -9.97 -6.42 5.79
C LEU A 391 -10.13 -6.71 4.30
N LEU A 392 -11.30 -7.19 3.87
CA LEU A 392 -11.58 -7.47 2.45
C LEU A 392 -11.51 -6.17 1.61
N LYS A 393 -12.15 -5.09 2.08
CA LYS A 393 -12.09 -3.78 1.43
C LYS A 393 -10.66 -3.27 1.35
N ALA A 394 -9.90 -3.37 2.44
CA ALA A 394 -8.50 -2.96 2.48
C ALA A 394 -7.64 -3.76 1.50
N TRP A 395 -7.83 -5.08 1.39
CA TRP A 395 -7.10 -5.92 0.42
C TRP A 395 -7.48 -5.63 -1.03
N LEU A 396 -8.75 -5.34 -1.31
CA LEU A 396 -9.19 -4.93 -2.65
C LEU A 396 -8.59 -3.56 -3.04
N LEU A 397 -8.55 -2.61 -2.12
CA LEU A 397 -7.90 -1.31 -2.33
C LEU A 397 -6.39 -1.46 -2.50
N PHE A 398 -5.76 -2.35 -1.73
CA PHE A 398 -4.35 -2.64 -1.93
C PHE A 398 -4.08 -3.28 -3.30
N ALA A 399 -4.94 -4.20 -3.75
CA ALA A 399 -4.85 -4.74 -5.11
C ALA A 399 -5.00 -3.64 -6.18
N PHE A 400 -5.86 -2.64 -5.92
CA PHE A 400 -5.98 -1.45 -6.76
C PHE A 400 -4.70 -0.58 -6.76
N PHE A 401 -4.04 -0.39 -5.61
CA PHE A 401 -2.74 0.30 -5.54
C PHE A 401 -1.68 -0.44 -6.38
N VAL A 402 -1.65 -1.75 -6.28
CA VAL A 402 -0.74 -2.60 -7.08
C VAL A 402 -1.07 -2.50 -8.58
N TRP A 403 -2.35 -2.41 -8.94
CA TRP A 403 -2.78 -2.21 -10.32
C TRP A 403 -2.31 -0.86 -10.88
N ILE A 404 -2.45 0.22 -10.11
CA ILE A 404 -1.96 1.56 -10.47
C ILE A 404 -0.45 1.50 -10.70
N ARG A 405 0.30 0.91 -9.77
CA ARG A 405 1.75 0.72 -9.88
C ARG A 405 2.16 0.01 -11.17
N ALA A 406 1.41 -1.01 -11.58
CA ALA A 406 1.71 -1.77 -12.79
C ALA A 406 1.30 -1.03 -14.08
N SER A 407 0.36 -0.10 -14.00
CA SER A 407 -0.24 0.57 -15.17
C SER A 407 0.36 1.95 -15.45
N LEU A 408 0.79 2.68 -14.41
CA LEU A 408 1.31 4.04 -14.54
C LEU A 408 2.84 4.07 -14.64
N HIS A 409 3.34 5.07 -15.36
CA HIS A 409 4.76 5.34 -15.50
C HIS A 409 5.26 6.21 -14.33
N ARG A 410 6.55 6.10 -14.01
CA ARG A 410 7.22 6.98 -13.04
C ARG A 410 7.24 8.43 -13.57
N ILE A 411 6.86 9.37 -12.72
CA ILE A 411 6.83 10.81 -13.04
C ILE A 411 8.11 11.48 -12.50
N ARG A 412 8.56 12.59 -13.08
CA ARG A 412 9.75 13.33 -12.57
C ARG A 412 9.42 14.11 -11.28
N THR A 413 10.41 14.31 -10.41
CA THR A 413 10.30 15.08 -9.14
C THR A 413 9.60 16.42 -9.30
N ASP A 414 10.03 17.19 -10.31
CA ASP A 414 9.57 18.58 -10.46
C ASP A 414 8.07 18.59 -10.75
N GLN A 415 7.60 17.65 -11.57
CA GLN A 415 6.19 17.49 -11.91
C GLN A 415 5.38 16.97 -10.73
N ILE A 416 5.95 16.08 -9.91
CA ILE A 416 5.31 15.59 -8.68
C ILE A 416 5.11 16.73 -7.69
N LEU A 417 6.13 17.56 -7.47
CA LEU A 417 6.01 18.71 -6.57
C LEU A 417 5.04 19.75 -7.12
N GLU A 418 5.10 20.05 -8.42
CA GLU A 418 4.17 20.95 -9.09
C GLU A 418 2.72 20.44 -8.98
N PHE A 419 2.50 19.14 -9.16
CA PHE A 419 1.18 18.52 -9.01
C PHE A 419 0.64 18.64 -7.56
N GLY A 420 1.48 18.39 -6.55
CA GLY A 420 1.09 18.54 -5.15
C GLY A 420 0.70 19.98 -4.79
N TRP A 421 1.56 20.94 -5.13
CA TRP A 421 1.38 22.34 -4.73
C TRP A 421 0.38 23.13 -5.59
N LEU A 422 0.39 22.95 -6.91
CA LEU A 422 -0.47 23.73 -7.81
C LEU A 422 -1.85 23.11 -8.02
N TYR A 423 -1.98 21.77 -7.92
CA TYR A 423 -3.23 21.09 -8.21
C TYR A 423 -3.87 20.52 -6.94
N LEU A 424 -3.20 19.60 -6.23
CA LEU A 424 -3.81 18.90 -5.09
C LEU A 424 -4.14 19.83 -3.93
N LEU A 425 -3.26 20.79 -3.62
CA LEU A 425 -3.50 21.73 -2.53
C LEU A 425 -4.75 22.60 -2.78
N PRO A 426 -4.91 23.33 -3.91
CA PRO A 426 -6.16 24.05 -4.19
C PRO A 426 -7.38 23.15 -4.25
N LEU A 427 -7.28 21.97 -4.87
CA LEU A 427 -8.41 21.02 -4.97
C LEU A 427 -8.86 20.51 -3.59
N SER A 428 -7.93 20.27 -2.66
CA SER A 428 -8.26 19.89 -1.29
C SER A 428 -9.01 21.00 -0.54
N LEU A 429 -8.64 22.26 -0.74
CA LEU A 429 -9.37 23.40 -0.18
C LEU A 429 -10.78 23.53 -0.78
N VAL A 430 -10.92 23.33 -2.09
CA VAL A 430 -12.24 23.29 -2.74
C VAL A 430 -13.08 22.16 -2.16
N ASN A 431 -12.50 20.97 -1.96
CA ASN A 431 -13.18 19.85 -1.33
C ASN A 431 -13.66 20.18 0.10
N LEU A 432 -12.84 20.87 0.89
CA LEU A 432 -13.23 21.32 2.24
C LEU A 432 -14.40 22.31 2.20
N VAL A 433 -14.38 23.25 1.26
CA VAL A 433 -15.50 24.20 1.06
C VAL A 433 -16.77 23.47 0.66
N ILE A 434 -16.67 22.50 -0.26
CA ILE A 434 -17.80 21.65 -0.67
C ILE A 434 -18.34 20.87 0.53
N ALA A 435 -17.46 20.21 1.30
CA ALA A 435 -17.85 19.48 2.50
C ALA A 435 -18.60 20.36 3.52
N THR A 436 -18.09 21.57 3.75
CA THR A 436 -18.71 22.55 4.65
C THR A 436 -20.08 22.98 4.13
N PHE A 437 -20.19 23.30 2.84
CA PHE A 437 -21.46 23.68 2.21
C PHE A 437 -22.49 22.56 2.30
N LEU A 438 -22.09 21.31 1.98
CA LEU A 438 -22.97 20.15 2.08
C LEU A 438 -23.50 19.94 3.50
N ARG A 439 -22.63 20.10 4.51
CA ARG A 439 -23.01 19.93 5.92
C ARG A 439 -23.94 21.04 6.43
N LEU A 440 -23.80 22.28 5.95
CA LEU A 440 -24.61 23.41 6.44
C LEU A 440 -25.93 23.57 5.71
N GLU A 441 -25.96 23.39 4.38
CA GLU A 441 -27.10 23.76 3.54
C GLU A 441 -27.92 22.56 3.06
N VAL A 442 -27.28 21.39 2.90
CA VAL A 442 -27.92 20.21 2.26
C VAL A 442 -28.28 19.13 3.28
N TRP A 443 -27.48 19.00 4.34
CA TRP A 443 -27.75 18.05 5.42
C TRP A 443 -29.02 18.46 6.18
N THR A 444 -30.00 17.55 6.22
CA THR A 444 -31.18 17.66 7.08
C THR A 444 -30.98 16.72 8.26
N ASP A 445 -31.45 17.06 9.47
CA ASP A 445 -31.28 16.22 10.67
C ASP A 445 -31.81 14.78 10.51
N SER A 446 -32.61 14.52 9.47
CA SER A 446 -33.15 13.20 9.09
C SER A 446 -32.33 12.43 8.04
N GLY A 447 -31.18 12.95 7.58
CA GLY A 447 -30.31 12.31 6.58
C GLY A 447 -30.08 13.15 5.30
N TRP A 448 -29.29 12.63 4.37
CA TRP A 448 -29.07 13.27 3.06
C TRP A 448 -30.32 13.20 2.18
N PRO A 449 -30.64 14.25 1.42
CA PRO A 449 -31.68 14.13 0.41
C PRO A 449 -31.25 13.14 -0.68
N ILE A 450 -32.18 12.30 -1.14
CA ILE A 450 -31.92 11.19 -2.07
C ILE A 450 -31.20 11.64 -3.35
N TRP A 451 -31.37 12.89 -3.77
CA TRP A 451 -30.74 13.45 -4.96
C TRP A 451 -29.27 13.89 -4.75
N ALA A 452 -28.82 14.15 -3.52
CA ALA A 452 -27.49 14.72 -3.28
C ALA A 452 -26.36 13.78 -3.76
N ALA A 453 -26.37 12.53 -3.33
CA ALA A 453 -25.35 11.55 -3.72
C ALA A 453 -25.30 11.31 -5.25
N PRO A 454 -26.42 11.05 -5.96
CA PRO A 454 -26.42 10.94 -7.41
C PRO A 454 -25.93 12.20 -8.13
N VAL A 455 -26.34 13.40 -7.70
CA VAL A 455 -25.94 14.65 -8.37
C VAL A 455 -24.43 14.89 -8.20
N LEU A 456 -23.89 14.70 -6.99
CA LEU A 456 -22.47 14.91 -6.72
C LEU A 456 -21.59 13.89 -7.46
N THR A 457 -22.01 12.63 -7.49
CA THR A 457 -21.29 11.57 -8.21
C THR A 457 -21.33 11.77 -9.73
N ILE A 458 -22.48 12.12 -10.30
CA ILE A 458 -22.61 12.41 -11.73
C ILE A 458 -21.80 13.66 -12.10
N THR A 459 -21.84 14.69 -11.27
CA THR A 459 -21.05 15.92 -11.50
C THR A 459 -19.55 15.61 -11.45
N ALA A 460 -19.10 14.84 -10.47
CA ALA A 460 -17.71 14.41 -10.39
C ALA A 460 -17.30 13.55 -11.58
N LEU A 461 -18.14 12.60 -12.01
CA LEU A 461 -17.91 11.79 -13.21
C LEU A 461 -17.90 12.64 -14.48
N PHE A 462 -18.77 13.65 -14.58
CA PHE A 462 -18.80 14.57 -15.71
C PHE A 462 -17.51 15.38 -15.81
N PHE A 463 -17.03 15.97 -14.71
CA PHE A 463 -15.74 16.65 -14.68
C PHE A 463 -14.57 15.70 -14.94
N PHE A 464 -14.62 14.48 -14.40
CA PHE A 464 -13.62 13.45 -14.68
C PHE A 464 -13.58 13.09 -16.16
N VAL A 465 -14.73 12.93 -16.81
CA VAL A 465 -14.83 12.63 -18.25
C VAL A 465 -14.35 13.80 -19.09
N ILE A 466 -14.68 15.04 -18.74
CA ILE A 466 -14.14 16.22 -19.42
C ILE A 466 -12.62 16.20 -19.32
N TYR A 467 -12.08 16.04 -18.12
CA TYR A 467 -10.63 16.02 -17.89
C TYR A 467 -9.94 14.86 -18.61
N ALA A 468 -10.57 13.69 -18.66
CA ALA A 468 -10.05 12.52 -19.37
C ALA A 468 -10.13 12.67 -20.90
N ILE A 469 -11.06 13.46 -21.42
CA ILE A 469 -11.19 13.75 -22.86
C ILE A 469 -10.29 14.92 -23.27
N ASP A 470 -9.97 15.84 -22.36
CA ASP A 470 -9.05 16.97 -22.55
C ASP A 470 -7.57 16.52 -22.64
N GLU A 471 -7.31 15.30 -23.10
CA GLU A 471 -5.97 14.86 -23.47
C GLU A 471 -5.46 15.70 -24.65
N ASP A 472 -4.31 16.36 -24.46
CA ASP A 472 -3.63 17.17 -25.48
C ASP A 472 -3.66 16.48 -26.86
N GLU A 473 -4.26 17.13 -27.86
CA GLU A 473 -4.27 16.62 -29.24
C GLU A 473 -2.83 16.37 -29.76
N GLU A 474 -1.85 17.13 -29.27
CA GLU A 474 -0.43 16.93 -29.55
C GLU A 474 0.12 15.62 -28.94
N ALA A 475 -0.31 15.25 -27.73
CA ALA A 475 0.07 13.98 -27.10
C ALA A 475 -0.53 12.78 -27.84
N LEU A 476 -1.79 12.88 -28.31
CA LEU A 476 -2.42 11.87 -29.17
C LEU A 476 -1.70 11.72 -30.51
N SER A 477 -1.18 12.83 -31.07
CA SER A 477 -0.39 12.80 -32.31
C SER A 477 0.94 12.03 -32.15
N GLN A 478 1.56 12.09 -30.96
CA GLN A 478 2.75 11.33 -30.61
C GLN A 478 2.43 9.88 -30.17
N SER A 479 1.35 9.68 -29.42
CA SER A 479 0.87 8.40 -28.87
C SER A 479 0.27 7.45 -29.92
N ARG A 480 -0.22 7.98 -31.05
CA ARG A 480 -0.64 7.18 -32.23
C ARG A 480 0.47 6.29 -32.82
N ARG A 481 1.71 6.38 -32.32
CA ARG A 481 2.77 5.44 -32.63
C ARG A 481 2.98 4.51 -31.43
N PRO A 482 2.30 3.34 -31.40
CA PRO A 482 2.62 2.34 -30.40
C PRO A 482 4.07 1.93 -30.60
N TYR A 483 4.82 1.95 -29.50
CA TYR A 483 6.17 1.40 -29.31
C TYR A 483 6.68 0.59 -30.51
N SER A 484 7.32 1.27 -31.45
CA SER A 484 8.27 0.64 -32.36
C SER A 484 9.51 1.51 -32.33
N THR A 485 10.61 0.90 -31.87
CA THR A 485 11.94 1.39 -32.17
C THR A 485 11.98 1.69 -33.67
N GLN A 486 12.24 2.95 -34.03
CA GLN A 486 12.55 3.28 -35.42
C GLN A 486 13.89 2.66 -35.78
N THR A 487 13.86 1.39 -36.18
CA THR A 487 14.80 0.85 -37.14
C THR A 487 14.00 0.00 -38.12
N LEU A 488 13.55 0.62 -39.21
CA LEU A 488 13.02 -0.09 -40.40
C LEU A 488 14.06 -1.02 -41.05
N SER A 489 15.31 -1.00 -40.57
CA SER A 489 16.36 -1.91 -41.00
C SER A 489 16.86 -2.72 -39.81
N LYS A 490 16.80 -4.05 -39.89
CA LYS A 490 17.55 -4.95 -39.01
C LYS A 490 19.00 -4.48 -38.94
N ALA A 491 19.48 -4.15 -37.76
CA ALA A 491 20.89 -3.80 -37.57
C ALA A 491 21.75 -5.05 -37.81
N TYR A 492 22.28 -5.18 -39.03
CA TYR A 492 23.37 -6.12 -39.33
C TYR A 492 24.72 -5.40 -39.22
N PRO A 493 25.80 -6.10 -38.82
CA PRO A 493 27.15 -5.54 -38.84
C PRO A 493 27.51 -5.13 -40.28
N GLY A 494 27.50 -3.83 -40.58
CA GLY A 494 27.79 -3.28 -41.92
C GLY A 494 26.86 -2.16 -42.40
N THR A 495 25.68 -2.00 -41.80
CA THR A 495 24.61 -1.12 -42.31
C THR A 495 24.88 0.40 -42.18
N GLN A 496 25.90 0.82 -41.41
CA GLN A 496 26.22 2.25 -41.21
C GLN A 496 26.84 2.97 -42.43
N LYS A 497 27.28 2.25 -43.48
CA LYS A 497 27.95 2.88 -44.63
C LYS A 497 26.99 3.52 -45.64
N GLU A 498 25.74 3.04 -45.76
CA GLU A 498 24.80 3.56 -46.76
C GLU A 498 24.07 4.83 -46.31
N THR A 499 23.65 4.89 -45.04
CA THR A 499 22.94 6.07 -44.48
C THR A 499 23.81 7.31 -44.51
N LYS A 500 25.12 7.19 -44.24
CA LYS A 500 26.09 8.29 -44.37
C LYS A 500 26.25 8.77 -45.82
N ARG A 501 26.13 7.90 -46.83
CA ARG A 501 26.21 8.29 -48.26
C ARG A 501 24.97 9.05 -48.71
N LYS A 502 23.77 8.66 -48.25
CA LYS A 502 22.51 9.36 -48.56
C LYS A 502 22.48 10.76 -47.95
N PHE A 503 22.83 10.89 -46.67
CA PHE A 503 22.93 12.18 -45.98
C PHE A 503 23.95 13.13 -46.64
N LYS A 504 25.07 12.59 -47.15
CA LYS A 504 26.08 13.39 -47.85
C LYS A 504 25.60 13.86 -49.23
N LYS A 505 24.79 13.06 -49.94
CA LYS A 505 24.19 13.41 -51.25
C LYS A 505 23.12 14.49 -51.11
N GLU A 506 22.22 14.37 -50.13
CA GLU A 506 21.17 15.36 -49.86
C GLU A 506 21.76 16.71 -49.41
N LYS A 507 22.80 16.69 -48.57
CA LYS A 507 23.51 17.91 -48.17
C LYS A 507 24.27 18.58 -49.33
N PHE A 508 24.71 17.80 -50.33
CA PHE A 508 25.34 18.31 -51.55
C PHE A 508 24.31 18.90 -52.51
N GLN A 509 23.16 18.26 -52.68
CA GLN A 509 22.06 18.76 -53.53
C GLN A 509 21.40 20.02 -52.93
N GLY A 510 21.25 20.10 -51.60
CA GLY A 510 20.75 21.30 -50.92
C GLY A 510 21.67 22.51 -51.06
N LYS A 511 23.00 22.31 -51.10
CA LYS A 511 23.96 23.40 -51.36
C LYS A 511 23.91 23.92 -52.80
N ILE A 512 23.76 23.03 -53.78
CA ILE A 512 23.66 23.43 -55.21
C ILE A 512 22.32 24.14 -55.48
N GLY A 513 21.23 23.70 -54.83
CA GLY A 513 19.93 24.38 -54.91
C GLY A 513 19.93 25.78 -54.26
N GLY A 514 20.66 25.96 -53.16
CA GLY A 514 20.82 27.27 -52.51
C GLY A 514 21.62 28.27 -53.34
N GLU A 515 22.75 27.84 -53.93
CA GLU A 515 23.59 28.72 -54.77
C GLU A 515 22.94 29.13 -56.10
N LEU A 516 22.02 28.32 -56.65
CA LEU A 516 21.26 28.65 -57.86
C LEU A 516 20.12 29.66 -57.59
N ILE A 517 19.55 29.65 -56.38
CA ILE A 517 18.51 30.61 -56.00
C ILE A 517 19.15 31.97 -55.67
N GLU A 518 20.33 31.99 -55.06
CA GLU A 518 21.06 33.22 -54.70
C GLU A 518 21.65 33.94 -55.92
N LYS A 519 21.95 33.23 -57.03
CA LYS A 519 22.34 33.86 -58.32
C LYS A 519 21.17 34.34 -59.18
N SER A 520 19.93 34.04 -58.81
CA SER A 520 18.71 34.54 -59.47
C SER A 520 18.10 35.78 -58.79
N ARG A 521 18.68 36.19 -57.65
CA ARG A 521 18.37 37.43 -56.94
C ARG A 521 19.64 38.28 -56.84
N ILE A 522 20.05 38.82 -57.98
CA ILE A 522 20.79 40.09 -58.06
C ILE A 522 19.75 41.18 -58.25
#